data_AF-A0A6J4UZW7-F1
#
_entry.id   AF-A0A6J4UZW7-F1
#
_cell.length_a   1.000
_cell.length_b   1.000
_cell.length_c   1.000
_cell.angle_alpha   90.00
_cell.angle_beta   90.00
_cell.angle_gamma   90.00
#
_symmetry.space_group_name_H-M   'P 1'
#
loop_
_entity.id
_entity.type
_entity.pdbx_description
1 polymer ?
#
loop_
_entity_poly.entity_id
_entity_poly.type
_entity_poly.pdbx_seq_one_letter_code
_entity_poly.pdbx_strand_id
1 'polypeptide(L)' 'MHAGQFATLRRVLEHYNEAPKAPAGRSELSPLNLTDRQLEQLEAFLRSLSAPLATPAALRGAPR' A
#
# COMPACT_ATOMS: atom_id res chain seq x y z
N MET A 1 -4.00 -7.77 7.44
CA MET A 1 -2.81 -8.63 7.60
C MET A 1 -2.05 -8.31 8.87
N HIS A 2 -2.69 -8.48 10.03
CA HIS A 2 -2.12 -8.05 11.31
C HIS A 2 -1.00 -8.99 11.82
N ALA A 3 -0.96 -10.23 11.32
CA ALA A 3 0.03 -11.23 11.71
C ALA A 3 1.32 -11.21 10.85
N GLY A 4 1.55 -10.19 10.02
CA GLY A 4 2.76 -10.12 9.19
C GLY A 4 2.83 -11.19 8.10
N GLN A 5 1.70 -11.54 7.49
CA GLN A 5 1.56 -12.66 6.55
C GLN A 5 2.38 -12.50 5.26
N PHE A 6 2.86 -11.30 4.93
CA PHE A 6 3.67 -11.02 3.76
C PHE A 6 4.95 -10.28 4.12
N ALA A 7 6.05 -10.73 3.50
CA ALA A 7 7.37 -10.12 3.69
C ALA A 7 7.57 -8.81 2.92
N THR A 8 6.75 -8.54 1.90
CA THR A 8 6.93 -7.36 1.03
C THR A 8 5.62 -6.61 0.82
N LEU A 9 5.74 -5.30 0.62
CA LEU A 9 4.60 -4.44 0.27
C LEU A 9 3.96 -4.88 -1.04
N ARG A 10 4.76 -5.30 -2.03
CA ARG A 10 4.25 -5.83 -3.31
C ARG A 10 3.27 -6.99 -3.13
N ARG A 11 3.58 -7.96 -2.25
CA ARG A 11 2.67 -9.09 -1.97
C ARG A 11 1.36 -8.66 -1.34
N VAL A 12 1.39 -7.61 -0.50
CA VAL A 12 0.17 -7.00 0.04
C VAL A 12 -0.68 -6.43 -1.09
N LEU A 13 -0.08 -5.66 -2.00
CA LEU A 13 -0.79 -5.04 -3.11
C LEU A 13 -1.39 -6.07 -4.07
N GLU A 14 -0.63 -7.12 -4.41
CA GLU A 14 -1.12 -8.24 -5.24
C GLU A 14 -2.33 -8.92 -4.62
N HIS A 15 -2.32 -9.17 -3.31
CA HIS A 15 -3.46 -9.77 -2.61
C HIS A 15 -4.76 -8.97 -2.75
N TYR A 16 -4.68 -7.63 -2.64
CA TYR A 16 -5.85 -6.79 -2.86
C TYR A 16 -6.23 -6.70 -4.34
N ASN A 17 -5.25 -6.74 -5.25
CA ASN A 17 -5.50 -6.68 -6.68
C ASN A 17 -6.22 -7.94 -7.20
N GLU A 18 -5.80 -9.11 -6.72
CA GLU A 18 -6.39 -10.41 -7.06
C GLU A 18 -7.68 -10.69 -6.28
N ALA A 19 -7.80 -10.14 -5.06
CA ALA A 19 -8.93 -10.34 -4.16
C ALA A 19 -9.31 -11.83 -4.02
N PRO A 20 -8.39 -12.70 -3.56
CA PRO A 20 -8.66 -14.12 -3.45
C PRO A 20 -9.83 -14.39 -2.50
N LYS A 21 -10.52 -15.52 -2.73
CA LYS A 21 -11.61 -15.95 -1.86
C LYS A 21 -11.10 -16.14 -0.43
N ALA A 22 -11.94 -15.77 0.54
CA ALA A 22 -11.64 -16.01 1.94
C ALA A 22 -11.56 -17.53 2.20
N PRO A 23 -10.59 -18.01 3.00
CA PRO A 23 -10.50 -19.42 3.38
C PRO A 23 -11.78 -19.94 4.08
N ALA A 24 -12.51 -19.05 4.75
CA ALA A 24 -13.81 -19.30 5.32
C ALA A 24 -14.68 -18.04 5.25
N GLY A 25 -15.99 -18.22 5.09
CA GLY A 25 -16.95 -17.12 5.03
C GLY A 25 -16.93 -16.33 3.72
N ARG A 26 -17.46 -15.10 3.74
CA ARG A 26 -17.53 -14.21 2.59
C ARG A 26 -16.38 -13.22 2.63
N SER A 27 -15.64 -13.11 1.52
CA SER A 27 -14.69 -12.02 1.31
C SER A 27 -15.45 -10.76 0.89
N GLU A 28 -15.07 -9.61 1.45
CA GLU A 28 -15.52 -8.29 1.02
C GLU A 28 -14.60 -7.69 -0.07
N LEU A 29 -13.53 -8.39 -0.42
CA LEU A 29 -12.61 -7.94 -1.46
C LEU A 29 -13.20 -8.16 -2.85
N SER A 30 -12.98 -7.17 -3.71
CA SER A 30 -13.25 -7.24 -5.16
C SER A 30 -11.96 -7.03 -5.93
N PRO A 31 -11.72 -7.75 -7.03
CA PRO A 31 -10.51 -7.55 -7.83
C PRO A 31 -10.42 -6.12 -8.36
N LEU A 32 -9.23 -5.52 -8.24
CA LEU A 32 -8.99 -4.14 -8.69
C LEU A 32 -8.52 -4.08 -10.16
N ASN A 33 -8.00 -5.19 -10.68
CA ASN A 33 -7.50 -5.32 -12.06
C ASN A 33 -6.46 -4.25 -12.44
N LEU A 34 -5.63 -3.85 -11.48
CA LEU A 34 -4.49 -2.99 -11.72
C LEU A 34 -3.44 -3.73 -12.54
N THR A 35 -2.88 -3.03 -13.52
CA THR A 35 -1.69 -3.47 -14.25
C THR A 35 -0.46 -3.45 -13.35
N ASP A 36 0.59 -4.17 -13.74
CA ASP A 36 1.88 -4.14 -13.02
C ASP A 36 2.41 -2.71 -12.85
N ARG A 37 2.22 -1.87 -13.88
CA ARG A 37 2.64 -0.47 -13.84
C ARG A 37 1.87 0.34 -12.80
N GLN A 38 0.57 0.11 -12.66
CA GLN A 38 -0.24 0.78 -11.64
C GLN A 38 0.11 0.29 -10.23
N LEU A 39 0.43 -1.00 -10.07
CA LEU A 39 0.93 -1.54 -8.81
C LEU A 39 2.27 -0.90 -8.42
N GLU A 40 3.19 -0.74 -9.37
CA GLU A 40 4.46 -0.02 -9.14
C GLU A 40 4.23 1.43 -8.71
N GLN A 41 3.32 2.14 -9.35
CA GLN A 41 3.01 3.53 -9.02
C GLN A 41 2.40 3.65 -7.61
N LEU A 42 1.49 2.75 -7.25
CA LEU A 42 0.90 2.71 -5.91
C LEU A 42 1.96 2.35 -4.86
N GLU A 43 2.84 1.40 -5.15
CA GLU A 43 3.94 1.04 -4.27
C GLU A 43 4.89 2.23 -4.06
N ALA A 44 5.23 2.96 -5.12
CA ALA A 44 6.06 4.17 -5.03
C ALA A 44 5.39 5.27 -4.20
N PHE A 45 4.08 5.49 -4.41
CA PHE A 45 3.30 6.42 -3.60
C PHE A 45 3.34 6.04 -2.11
N LEU A 46 3.06 4.79 -1.76
CA LEU A 46 3.08 4.34 -0.36
C LEU A 46 4.47 4.45 0.26
N ARG A 47 5.54 4.21 -0.50
CA ARG A 47 6.92 4.41 -0.04
C ARG A 47 7.22 5.87 0.26
N SER A 48 6.62 6.82 -0.46
CA SER A 48 6.78 8.26 -0.19
C SER A 48 6.22 8.70 1.16
N LEU A 49 5.38 7.87 1.79
CA LEU A 49 4.83 8.11 3.14
C LEU A 49 5.79 7.66 4.26
N SER A 50 6.93 7.05 3.92
CA SER A 50 7.93 6.62 4.90
C SER A 50 8.63 7.82 5.52
N ALA A 51 8.83 7.79 6.85
CA ALA A 51 9.60 8.81 7.55
C ALA A 51 11.12 8.66 7.29
N PRO A 52 11.89 9.76 7.36
CA PRO A 52 11.45 11.13 7.59
C PRO A 52 10.77 11.73 6.36
N LEU A 53 9.86 12.69 6.58
CA LEU A 53 9.22 13.41 5.47
C LEU A 53 10.29 14.03 4.58
N ALA A 54 10.14 13.88 3.26
CA ALA A 54 10.97 14.56 2.26
C ALA A 54 10.77 16.08 2.21
N THR A 55 10.04 16.65 3.18
CA THR A 55 9.77 18.07 3.32
C THR A 55 10.93 18.79 4.03
N PRO A 56 11.48 19.88 3.45
CA PRO A 56 12.52 20.69 4.07
C PRO A 56 12.16 21.10 5.51
N ALA A 57 13.14 21.08 6.42
CA ALA A 57 12.91 21.42 7.83
C ALA A 57 12.28 22.81 8.04
N ALA A 58 12.64 23.77 7.18
CA ALA A 58 12.08 25.13 7.19
C ALA A 58 10.56 25.17 6.98
N LEU A 59 9.98 24.17 6.31
CA LEU A 59 8.55 24.06 6.01
C LEU A 59 7.80 23.16 7.01
N ARG A 60 8.49 22.60 8.02
CA ARG A 60 7.91 21.70 9.03
C ARG A 60 7.48 22.43 10.31
N GLY A 61 7.67 23.74 10.40
CA GLY A 61 7.21 24.58 11.50
C GLY A 61 6.01 25.44 11.12
N ALA A 62 5.32 26.00 12.11
CA ALA A 62 4.24 26.96 11.85
C ALA A 62 4.79 28.20 11.11
N PRO A 63 4.06 28.75 10.13
CA PRO A 63 4.43 30.04 9.52
C PRO A 63 4.48 31.12 10.60
N ARG A 64 5.50 32.00 10.52
CA ARG A 64 5.63 33.17 11.40
C ARG A 64 4.65 34.27 10.99
#